data_AF-A0A257GSE0-F1
#
_entry.id   AF-A0A257GSE0-F1
#
_cell.length_a   1.000
_cell.length_b   1.000
_cell.length_c   1.000
_cell.angle_alpha   90.00
_cell.angle_beta   90.00
_cell.angle_gamma   90.00
#
_symmetry.space_group_name_H-M   'P 1'
#
loop_
_entity.id
_entity.type
_entity.pdbx_description
1 polymer ?
#
loop_
_entity_poly.entity_id
_entity_poly.type
_entity_poly.pdbx_seq_one_letter_code
_entity_poly.pdbx_strand_id
1 'polypeptide(L)'
;MQSDPLLEIQHAEHDAEISETPPPPKSKLRRTLALIGQSFAACVVLLVAIIAVPFKLAMRLSKPLLAVIAVIFFVLSVSLPIATTLSSGIFYFASSIAGLITTVPDLLKRKTVTTETKLAEKEAALVAERAARQQATKAAQKIETKLVASETALVAERSARKVAENGTLKVAAELDAATTRAAIAQVKSIGLAKKLAASEAELFAKAEARLLYRGEKTLINEIVADTAKRINTRMAAMMKSDIGGMVGQAIPYIGTAAIVGVTAYDLNASCEMMKDLHAMDVAFNPEHAIDSREVCGMRVPTVEEVADAAWKSATETGHAAYDWTTGFFR
;
A
#
# COMPACT_ATOMS: atom_id res chain seq x y z
N MET A 1 -47.45 -65.61 1.18
CA MET A 1 -46.28 -65.53 0.27
C MET A 1 -45.71 -64.14 0.46
N GLN A 2 -44.50 -63.88 0.92
CA GLN A 2 -43.30 -64.69 1.22
C GLN A 2 -42.36 -63.65 1.88
N SER A 3 -42.18 -63.65 3.20
CA SER A 3 -40.92 -64.04 3.86
C SER A 3 -39.64 -63.71 3.07
N ASP A 4 -38.86 -62.73 3.51
CA ASP A 4 -37.56 -62.99 4.16
C ASP A 4 -36.82 -61.72 4.68
N PRO A 5 -35.86 -61.90 5.63
CA PRO A 5 -35.45 -60.90 6.62
C PRO A 5 -33.92 -60.61 6.62
N LEU A 6 -33.45 -59.92 7.68
CA LEU A 6 -32.08 -59.89 8.22
C LEU A 6 -31.00 -59.08 7.48
N LEU A 7 -30.66 -57.92 8.06
CA LEU A 7 -29.27 -57.48 8.14
C LEU A 7 -29.01 -56.82 9.51
N GLU A 8 -28.67 -57.66 10.47
CA GLU A 8 -28.25 -57.32 11.82
C GLU A 8 -26.75 -57.01 11.79
N ILE A 9 -26.39 -55.73 11.81
CA ILE A 9 -24.99 -55.30 11.91
C ILE A 9 -24.66 -55.20 13.41
N GLN A 10 -24.01 -56.24 13.92
CA GLN A 10 -23.35 -56.25 15.22
C GLN A 10 -22.19 -55.23 15.19
N HIS A 11 -22.35 -54.12 15.91
CA HIS A 11 -21.22 -53.29 16.30
C HIS A 11 -20.51 -53.96 17.48
N ALA A 12 -19.33 -54.50 17.21
CA ALA A 12 -18.40 -54.98 18.21
C ALA A 12 -17.85 -53.79 19.02
N GLU A 13 -18.25 -53.73 20.28
CA GLU A 13 -17.70 -52.89 21.33
C GLU A 13 -16.27 -53.38 21.62
N HIS A 14 -15.27 -52.55 21.29
CA HIS A 14 -13.87 -52.83 21.58
C HIS A 14 -13.46 -51.94 22.75
N ASP A 15 -13.56 -52.49 23.95
CA ASP A 15 -13.08 -51.89 25.18
C ASP A 15 -11.55 -51.79 25.14
N ALA A 16 -11.06 -50.62 24.69
CA ALA A 16 -9.67 -50.25 24.81
C ALA A 16 -9.40 -49.80 26.25
N GLU A 17 -8.84 -50.70 27.04
CA GLU A 17 -8.33 -50.47 28.39
C GLU A 17 -7.19 -49.44 28.35
N ILE A 18 -7.52 -48.17 28.59
CA ILE A 18 -6.56 -47.07 28.70
C ILE A 18 -5.89 -47.16 30.07
N SER A 19 -4.64 -47.66 30.06
CA SER A 19 -3.73 -47.63 31.19
C SER A 19 -3.43 -46.18 31.61
N GLU A 20 -4.09 -45.73 32.67
CA GLU A 20 -3.84 -44.43 33.30
C GLU A 20 -2.46 -44.41 33.97
N THR A 21 -1.49 -43.81 33.29
CA THR A 21 -0.22 -43.44 33.93
C THR A 21 -0.39 -42.12 34.69
N PRO A 22 0.09 -42.02 35.94
CA PRO A 22 -0.13 -40.85 36.78
C PRO A 22 0.57 -39.61 36.21
N PRO A 23 -0.10 -38.42 36.21
CA PRO A 23 0.44 -37.22 35.62
C PRO A 23 1.70 -36.73 36.36
N PRO A 24 2.74 -36.27 35.65
CA PRO A 24 3.98 -35.84 36.26
C PRO A 24 3.81 -34.58 37.12
N PRO A 25 4.62 -34.41 38.17
CA PRO A 25 4.52 -33.30 39.11
C PRO A 25 4.76 -31.94 38.43
N LYS A 26 3.75 -31.05 38.53
CA LYS A 26 3.67 -29.71 37.90
C LYS A 26 4.88 -28.79 38.14
N SER A 27 5.70 -29.06 39.14
CA SER A 27 6.89 -28.26 39.48
C SER A 27 8.06 -28.45 38.51
N LYS A 28 8.20 -29.63 37.89
CA LYS A 28 9.27 -29.88 36.91
C LYS A 28 8.96 -29.22 35.56
N LEU A 29 7.69 -29.18 35.16
CA LEU A 29 7.24 -28.61 33.88
C LEU A 29 7.45 -27.07 33.80
N ARG A 30 7.28 -26.35 34.91
CA ARG A 30 7.51 -24.89 34.93
C ARG A 30 8.99 -24.51 34.76
N ARG A 31 9.93 -25.32 35.26
CA ARG A 31 11.37 -25.04 35.10
C ARG A 31 11.86 -25.33 33.69
N THR A 32 11.38 -26.39 33.04
CA THR A 32 11.73 -26.69 31.65
C THR A 32 11.15 -25.67 30.67
N LEU A 33 9.90 -25.22 30.86
CA LEU A 33 9.30 -24.18 30.02
C LEU A 33 10.02 -22.83 30.11
N ALA A 34 10.51 -22.45 31.30
CA ALA A 34 11.26 -21.22 31.48
C ALA A 34 12.62 -21.23 30.75
N LEU A 35 13.32 -22.38 30.78
CA LEU A 35 14.60 -22.55 30.08
C LEU A 35 14.46 -22.56 28.55
N ILE A 36 13.38 -23.15 28.04
CA ILE A 36 13.08 -23.14 26.60
C ILE A 36 12.73 -21.72 26.13
N GLY A 37 11.99 -20.95 26.93
CA GLY A 37 11.66 -19.55 26.61
C GLY A 37 12.87 -18.62 26.52
N GLN A 38 13.85 -18.77 27.41
CA GLN A 38 15.08 -17.96 27.38
C GLN A 38 15.96 -18.27 26.15
N SER A 39 16.05 -19.54 25.74
CA SER A 39 16.80 -19.90 24.52
C SER A 39 16.13 -19.37 23.25
N PHE A 40 14.80 -19.40 23.17
CA PHE A 40 14.07 -18.87 22.02
C PHE A 40 14.24 -17.35 21.87
N ALA A 41 14.14 -16.59 22.96
CA ALA A 41 14.32 -15.15 22.92
C ALA A 41 15.73 -14.74 22.44
N ALA A 42 16.77 -15.43 22.93
CA ALA A 42 18.15 -15.18 22.48
C ALA A 42 18.34 -15.51 21.00
N CYS A 43 17.75 -16.62 20.53
CA CYS A 43 17.83 -17.04 19.13
C CYS A 43 17.16 -16.03 18.17
N VAL A 44 15.98 -15.52 18.53
CA VAL A 44 15.25 -14.53 17.73
C VAL A 44 16.01 -13.20 17.64
N VAL A 45 16.59 -12.72 18.74
CA VAL A 45 17.40 -11.49 18.74
C VAL A 45 18.63 -11.65 17.85
N LEU A 46 19.28 -12.81 17.89
CA LEU A 46 20.46 -13.09 17.06
C LEU A 46 20.10 -13.18 15.57
N LEU A 47 18.97 -13.81 15.23
CA LEU A 47 18.44 -13.88 13.86
C LEU A 47 18.10 -12.49 13.30
N VAL A 48 17.42 -11.66 14.09
CA VAL A 48 17.09 -10.28 13.69
C VAL A 48 18.36 -9.44 13.49
N ALA A 49 19.37 -9.59 14.35
CA ALA A 49 20.65 -8.90 14.18
C ALA A 49 21.39 -9.34 12.91
N ILE A 50 21.43 -10.65 12.62
CA ILE A 50 22.07 -11.20 11.42
C ILE A 50 21.38 -10.72 10.13
N ILE A 51 20.06 -10.54 10.14
CA ILE A 51 19.31 -10.07 8.96
C ILE A 51 19.34 -8.54 8.82
N ALA A 52 19.21 -7.79 9.92
CA ALA A 52 19.06 -6.34 9.87
C ALA A 52 20.39 -5.58 9.62
N VAL A 53 21.51 -6.12 10.10
CA VAL A 53 22.84 -5.50 9.93
C VAL A 53 23.30 -5.43 8.47
N PRO A 54 23.27 -6.53 7.66
CA PRO A 54 23.66 -6.46 6.26
C PRO A 54 22.70 -5.60 5.43
N PHE A 55 21.40 -5.57 5.76
CA PHE A 55 20.43 -4.72 5.06
C PHE A 55 20.70 -3.23 5.30
N LYS A 56 20.99 -2.81 6.54
CA LYS A 56 21.39 -1.43 6.86
C LYS A 56 22.74 -1.04 6.23
N LEU A 57 23.68 -1.98 6.13
CA LEU A 57 24.98 -1.74 5.51
C LEU A 57 24.84 -1.60 3.99
N ALA A 58 24.04 -2.46 3.34
CA ALA A 58 23.71 -2.39 1.92
C ALA A 58 22.96 -1.10 1.54
N MET A 59 22.04 -0.65 2.40
CA MET A 59 21.31 0.62 2.22
C MET A 59 22.18 1.87 2.45
N ARG A 60 23.27 1.77 3.23
CA ARG A 60 24.22 2.88 3.42
C ARG A 60 25.27 2.95 2.30
N LEU A 61 25.68 1.82 1.72
CA LEU A 61 26.62 1.80 0.60
C LEU A 61 25.98 2.18 -0.75
N SER A 62 24.68 1.92 -0.94
CA SER A 62 24.02 2.16 -2.24
C SER A 62 23.81 3.64 -2.57
N LYS A 63 23.55 4.50 -1.57
CA LYS A 63 23.30 5.93 -1.80
C LYS A 63 24.46 6.70 -2.44
N PRO A 64 25.72 6.59 -1.96
CA PRO A 64 26.84 7.27 -2.62
C PRO A 64 27.13 6.70 -4.02
N LEU A 65 26.95 5.38 -4.20
CA LEU A 65 27.13 4.75 -5.52
C LEU A 65 26.10 5.26 -6.54
N LEU A 66 24.84 5.37 -6.14
CA LEU A 66 23.76 5.87 -7.00
C LEU A 66 23.94 7.35 -7.34
N ALA A 67 24.46 8.15 -6.39
CA ALA A 67 24.83 9.54 -6.64
C ALA A 67 26.00 9.65 -7.64
N VAL A 68 27.03 8.81 -7.54
CA VAL A 68 28.15 8.78 -8.49
C VAL A 68 27.66 8.38 -9.89
N ILE A 69 26.80 7.35 -10.00
CA ILE A 69 26.21 6.93 -11.28
C ILE A 69 25.38 8.07 -11.90
N ALA A 70 24.57 8.76 -11.10
CA ALA A 70 23.79 9.91 -11.58
C ALA A 70 24.66 11.06 -12.08
N VAL A 71 25.77 11.37 -11.40
CA VAL A 71 26.74 12.39 -11.83
C VAL A 71 27.42 11.96 -13.14
N ILE A 72 27.85 10.71 -13.27
CA ILE A 72 28.44 10.19 -14.51
C ILE A 72 27.44 10.30 -15.68
N PHE A 73 26.19 9.91 -15.45
CA PHE A 73 25.15 9.98 -16.48
C PHE A 73 24.86 11.42 -16.90
N PHE A 74 24.84 12.35 -15.94
CA PHE A 74 24.67 13.78 -16.19
C PHE A 74 25.84 14.36 -17.01
N VAL A 75 27.08 14.02 -16.64
CA VAL A 75 28.28 14.49 -17.36
C VAL A 75 28.31 13.94 -18.79
N LEU A 76 27.97 12.65 -18.98
CA LEU A 76 27.88 12.06 -20.32
C LEU A 76 26.76 12.72 -21.14
N SER A 77 25.58 12.91 -20.56
CA SER A 77 24.44 13.53 -21.25
C SER A 77 24.71 14.99 -21.67
N VAL A 78 25.54 15.73 -20.93
CA VAL A 78 25.90 17.13 -21.25
C VAL A 78 27.07 17.21 -22.23
N SER A 79 27.99 16.25 -22.21
CA SER A 79 29.20 16.29 -23.06
C SER A 79 28.99 15.74 -24.48
N LEU A 80 28.11 14.75 -24.67
CA LEU A 80 27.83 14.20 -26.01
C LEU A 80 27.26 15.22 -27.02
N PRO A 81 26.33 16.13 -26.67
CA PRO A 81 25.80 17.12 -27.60
C PRO A 81 26.87 18.10 -28.10
N ILE A 82 27.77 18.54 -27.21
CA ILE A 82 28.79 19.57 -27.51
C ILE A 82 29.79 19.08 -28.57
N ALA A 83 30.15 17.79 -28.53
CA ALA A 83 31.05 17.19 -29.52
C ALA A 83 30.43 17.10 -30.93
N THR A 84 29.11 16.88 -31.02
CA THR A 84 28.42 16.75 -32.31
C THR A 84 28.14 18.08 -33.01
N THR A 85 28.05 19.19 -32.27
CA THR A 85 27.85 20.53 -32.83
C THR A 85 29.14 21.19 -33.32
N LEU A 86 30.30 20.80 -32.79
CA LEU A 86 31.59 21.36 -33.21
C LEU A 86 32.15 20.70 -34.48
N SER A 87 31.89 19.41 -34.71
CA SER A 87 32.37 18.71 -35.91
C SER A 87 31.63 19.11 -37.18
N SER A 88 30.35 19.47 -37.08
CA SER A 88 29.52 19.86 -38.21
C SER A 88 29.75 21.32 -38.66
N GLY A 89 30.26 22.20 -37.80
CA GLY A 89 30.57 23.59 -38.16
C GLY A 89 31.80 23.77 -39.07
N ILE A 90 32.79 22.89 -38.96
CA ILE A 90 34.08 23.04 -39.68
C ILE A 90 33.98 22.53 -41.13
N PHE A 91 33.11 21.57 -41.42
CA PHE A 91 32.92 21.04 -42.78
C PHE A 91 32.20 22.01 -43.74
N TYR A 92 31.31 22.87 -43.22
CA TYR A 92 30.61 23.84 -44.09
C TYR A 92 31.48 25.04 -44.49
N PHE A 93 32.51 25.40 -43.72
CA PHE A 93 33.37 26.54 -44.05
C PHE A 93 34.49 26.19 -45.05
N ALA A 94 35.01 24.95 -45.05
CA ALA A 94 36.05 24.53 -45.99
C ALA A 94 35.55 24.42 -47.45
N SER A 95 34.26 24.13 -47.65
CA SER A 95 33.64 24.03 -48.97
C SER A 95 33.46 25.39 -49.68
N SER A 96 33.46 26.51 -48.96
CA SER A 96 33.16 27.83 -49.56
C SER A 96 34.41 28.56 -50.10
N ILE A 97 35.63 28.13 -49.74
CA ILE A 97 36.86 28.83 -50.11
C ILE A 97 37.53 28.21 -51.35
N ALA A 98 37.30 26.93 -51.63
CA ALA A 98 37.87 26.24 -52.80
C ALA A 98 37.28 26.69 -54.16
N GLY A 99 36.13 27.38 -54.17
CA GLY A 99 35.48 27.85 -55.40
C GLY A 99 35.97 29.21 -55.92
N LEU A 100 36.79 29.95 -55.17
CA LEU A 100 37.09 31.35 -55.49
C LEU A 100 38.45 31.59 -56.19
N ILE A 101 39.33 30.59 -56.29
CA ILE A 101 40.73 30.83 -56.69
C ILE A 101 41.07 30.35 -58.13
N THR A 102 40.26 29.52 -58.78
CA THR A 102 40.68 28.87 -60.05
C THR A 102 40.09 29.40 -61.35
N THR A 103 39.31 30.49 -61.37
CA THR A 103 38.58 30.91 -62.60
C THR A 103 38.87 32.32 -63.12
N VAL A 104 39.95 32.98 -62.68
CA VAL A 104 40.17 34.41 -62.97
C VAL A 104 40.92 34.77 -64.28
N PRO A 105 41.66 33.92 -65.03
CA PRO A 105 42.33 34.44 -66.24
C PRO A 105 41.49 34.51 -67.54
N ASP A 106 40.36 33.78 -67.67
CA ASP A 106 39.77 33.51 -69.00
C ASP A 106 38.59 34.41 -69.44
N LEU A 107 38.26 35.47 -68.67
CA LEU A 107 37.04 36.26 -68.90
C LEU A 107 37.25 37.66 -69.49
N LEU A 108 38.46 38.03 -69.94
CA LEU A 108 38.74 39.39 -70.40
C LEU A 108 38.55 39.65 -71.91
N LYS A 109 38.07 38.70 -72.72
CA LYS A 109 37.92 38.94 -74.18
C LYS A 109 36.58 38.61 -74.83
N ARG A 110 35.54 38.24 -74.07
CA ARG A 110 34.25 37.86 -74.70
C ARG A 110 33.00 38.20 -73.87
N LYS A 111 32.79 39.46 -73.47
CA LYS A 111 31.54 39.86 -72.78
C LYS A 111 31.23 41.34 -72.94
N THR A 112 30.48 41.70 -73.98
CA THR A 112 29.70 42.95 -74.00
C THR A 112 28.26 42.76 -74.47
N VAL A 113 27.82 41.54 -74.83
CA VAL A 113 26.44 41.29 -75.32
C VAL A 113 25.69 40.19 -74.56
N THR A 114 26.35 39.40 -73.70
CA THR A 114 25.71 38.31 -72.91
C THR A 114 25.68 38.56 -71.40
N THR A 115 26.00 39.79 -70.96
CA THR A 115 26.03 40.19 -69.54
C THR A 115 24.70 40.70 -69.03
N GLU A 116 23.88 41.36 -69.85
CA GLU A 116 22.61 41.93 -69.39
C GLU A 116 21.55 40.85 -69.08
N THR A 117 21.47 39.81 -69.90
CA THR A 117 20.53 38.69 -69.66
C THR A 117 20.89 37.87 -68.41
N LYS A 118 22.20 37.68 -68.16
CA LYS A 118 22.69 36.96 -66.96
C LYS A 118 22.56 37.79 -65.68
N LEU A 119 22.52 39.12 -65.79
CA LEU A 119 22.27 40.00 -64.65
C LEU A 119 20.79 39.94 -64.26
N ALA A 120 19.88 40.01 -65.24
CA ALA A 120 18.44 39.89 -65.01
C ALA A 120 18.06 38.52 -64.40
N GLU A 121 18.67 37.43 -64.86
CA GLU A 121 18.45 36.09 -64.28
C GLU A 121 18.93 35.99 -62.83
N LYS A 122 20.08 36.60 -62.50
CA LYS A 122 20.60 36.63 -61.12
C LYS A 122 19.74 37.50 -60.19
N GLU A 123 19.22 38.62 -60.67
CA GLU A 123 18.30 39.45 -59.89
C GLU A 123 16.98 38.70 -59.61
N ALA A 124 16.44 37.98 -60.59
CA ALA A 124 15.26 37.13 -60.40
C ALA A 124 15.52 36.02 -59.37
N ALA A 125 16.68 35.36 -59.43
CA ALA A 125 17.07 34.34 -58.46
C ALA A 125 17.24 34.91 -57.03
N LEU A 126 17.83 36.09 -56.90
CA LEU A 126 18.00 36.77 -55.60
C LEU A 126 16.63 37.18 -54.99
N VAL A 127 15.68 37.62 -55.82
CA VAL A 127 14.32 37.95 -55.38
C VAL A 127 13.58 36.68 -54.93
N ALA A 128 13.71 35.57 -55.66
CA ALA A 128 13.14 34.28 -55.27
C ALA A 128 13.74 33.77 -53.95
N GLU A 129 15.06 33.91 -53.74
CA GLU A 129 15.72 33.52 -52.49
C GLU A 129 15.24 34.38 -51.30
N ARG A 130 15.07 35.70 -51.50
CA ARG A 130 14.51 36.58 -50.46
C ARG A 130 13.07 36.21 -50.11
N ALA A 131 12.25 35.84 -51.08
CA ALA A 131 10.88 35.36 -50.84
C ALA A 131 10.88 34.04 -50.04
N ALA A 132 11.76 33.10 -50.37
CA ALA A 132 11.92 31.85 -49.64
C ALA A 132 12.38 32.09 -48.18
N ARG A 133 13.33 33.01 -47.96
CA ARG A 133 13.77 33.40 -46.61
C ARG A 133 12.66 34.05 -45.79
N GLN A 134 11.81 34.88 -46.40
CA GLN A 134 10.66 35.47 -45.72
C GLN A 134 9.58 34.43 -45.35
N GLN A 135 9.41 33.38 -46.16
CA GLN A 135 8.53 32.28 -45.79
C GLN A 135 9.11 31.44 -44.64
N ALA A 136 10.42 31.20 -44.65
CA ALA A 136 11.11 30.49 -43.58
C ALA A 136 11.03 31.23 -42.24
N THR A 137 11.18 32.57 -42.22
CA THR A 137 11.06 33.36 -40.98
C THR A 137 9.63 33.37 -40.43
N LYS A 138 8.61 33.45 -41.29
CA LYS A 138 7.20 33.32 -40.87
C LYS A 138 6.90 31.95 -40.27
N ALA A 139 7.46 30.89 -40.86
CA ALA A 139 7.31 29.54 -40.32
C ALA A 139 8.01 29.40 -38.95
N ALA A 140 9.21 29.96 -38.80
CA ALA A 140 9.95 29.96 -37.53
C ALA A 140 9.18 30.70 -36.41
N GLN A 141 8.62 31.87 -36.69
CA GLN A 141 7.78 32.62 -35.74
C GLN A 141 6.53 31.85 -35.32
N LYS A 142 5.92 31.10 -36.25
CA LYS A 142 4.76 30.24 -35.94
C LYS A 142 5.13 29.06 -35.03
N ILE A 143 6.36 28.54 -35.12
CA ILE A 143 6.84 27.47 -34.25
C ILE A 143 7.14 28.03 -32.86
N GLU A 144 7.81 29.19 -32.78
CA GLU A 144 8.15 29.84 -31.52
C GLU A 144 6.89 30.19 -30.69
N THR A 145 5.87 30.76 -31.33
CA THR A 145 4.58 31.05 -30.67
C THR A 145 3.89 29.80 -30.14
N LYS A 146 3.93 28.68 -30.87
CA LYS A 146 3.39 27.40 -30.39
C LYS A 146 4.19 26.82 -29.22
N LEU A 147 5.51 26.97 -29.24
CA LEU A 147 6.37 26.49 -28.18
C LEU A 147 6.13 27.25 -26.87
N VAL A 148 6.03 28.58 -26.94
CA VAL A 148 5.69 29.43 -25.78
C VAL A 148 4.28 29.11 -25.25
N ALA A 149 3.30 28.86 -26.13
CA ALA A 149 1.96 28.44 -25.70
C ALA A 149 1.97 27.07 -25.00
N SER A 150 2.80 26.12 -25.48
CA SER A 150 2.95 24.82 -24.82
C SER A 150 3.65 24.92 -23.47
N GLU A 151 4.66 25.78 -23.35
CA GLU A 151 5.41 25.96 -22.10
C GLU A 151 4.54 26.61 -21.02
N THR A 152 3.74 27.62 -21.39
CA THR A 152 2.79 28.25 -20.47
C THR A 152 1.70 27.28 -20.00
N ALA A 153 1.21 26.39 -20.87
CA ALA A 153 0.26 25.33 -20.48
C ALA A 153 0.87 24.34 -19.48
N LEU A 154 2.11 23.89 -19.71
CA LEU A 154 2.83 22.99 -18.79
C LEU A 154 3.09 23.63 -17.42
N VAL A 155 3.40 24.93 -17.38
CA VAL A 155 3.58 25.67 -16.11
C VAL A 155 2.25 25.77 -15.36
N ALA A 156 1.14 26.03 -16.05
CA ALA A 156 -0.19 26.06 -15.46
C ALA A 156 -0.57 24.69 -14.85
N GLU A 157 -0.35 23.59 -15.58
CA GLU A 157 -0.62 22.23 -15.10
C GLU A 157 0.21 21.88 -13.85
N ARG A 158 1.51 22.22 -13.85
CA ARG A 158 2.39 22.02 -12.69
C ARG A 158 1.89 22.80 -11.46
N SER A 159 1.38 24.00 -11.64
CA SER A 159 0.84 24.80 -10.54
C SER A 159 -0.46 24.21 -9.97
N ALA A 160 -1.36 23.73 -10.84
CA ALA A 160 -2.59 23.05 -10.44
C ALA A 160 -2.29 21.75 -9.67
N ARG A 161 -1.29 20.98 -10.10
CA ARG A 161 -0.87 19.75 -9.42
C ARG A 161 -0.33 20.01 -8.00
N LYS A 162 0.44 21.09 -7.81
CA LYS A 162 0.91 21.50 -6.47
C LYS A 162 -0.23 21.92 -5.54
N VAL A 163 -1.26 22.57 -6.08
CA VAL A 163 -2.46 22.95 -5.30
C VAL A 163 -3.24 21.69 -4.89
N ALA A 164 -3.40 20.73 -5.80
CA ALA A 164 -4.04 19.45 -5.51
C ALA A 164 -3.28 18.64 -4.44
N GLU A 165 -1.95 18.58 -4.53
CA GLU A 165 -1.09 17.88 -3.55
C GLU A 165 -1.15 18.51 -2.15
N ASN A 166 -1.17 19.85 -2.06
CA ASN A 166 -1.39 20.52 -0.77
C ASN A 166 -2.80 20.27 -0.21
N GLY A 167 -3.80 20.14 -1.07
CA GLY A 167 -5.16 19.77 -0.68
C GLY A 167 -5.23 18.36 -0.09
N THR A 168 -4.60 17.37 -0.75
CA THR A 168 -4.59 15.98 -0.26
C THR A 168 -3.80 15.82 1.03
N LEU A 169 -2.68 16.54 1.20
CA LEU A 169 -1.92 16.56 2.45
C LEU A 169 -2.76 17.11 3.62
N LYS A 170 -3.58 18.14 3.38
CA LYS A 170 -4.44 18.72 4.40
C LYS A 170 -5.57 17.76 4.81
N VAL A 171 -6.19 17.09 3.85
CA VAL A 171 -7.22 16.06 4.11
C VAL A 171 -6.62 14.87 4.87
N ALA A 172 -5.42 14.42 4.51
CA ALA A 172 -4.73 13.34 5.21
C ALA A 172 -4.42 13.72 6.67
N ALA A 173 -3.97 14.96 6.93
CA ALA A 173 -3.73 15.45 8.29
C ALA A 173 -5.01 15.56 9.12
N GLU A 174 -6.12 15.98 8.52
CA GLU A 174 -7.43 16.04 9.20
C GLU A 174 -7.97 14.63 9.51
N LEU A 175 -7.77 13.67 8.61
CA LEU A 175 -8.16 12.28 8.83
C LEU A 175 -7.34 11.63 9.96
N ASP A 176 -6.02 11.85 9.99
CA ASP A 176 -5.16 11.34 11.07
C ASP A 176 -5.52 11.95 12.44
N ALA A 177 -5.80 13.26 12.47
CA ALA A 177 -6.25 13.94 13.68
C ALA A 177 -7.62 13.44 14.16
N ALA A 178 -8.56 13.18 13.25
CA ALA A 178 -9.87 12.61 13.58
C ALA A 178 -9.74 11.19 14.15
N THR A 179 -8.89 10.36 13.53
CA THR A 179 -8.62 8.98 13.96
C THR A 179 -7.97 8.96 15.34
N THR A 180 -7.01 9.83 15.58
CA THR A 180 -6.35 9.97 16.89
C THR A 180 -7.34 10.40 17.99
N ARG A 181 -8.25 11.35 17.70
CA ARG A 181 -9.29 11.76 18.64
C ARG A 181 -10.26 10.63 18.97
N ALA A 182 -10.65 9.84 17.97
CA ALA A 182 -11.53 8.68 18.17
C ALA A 182 -10.86 7.63 19.06
N ALA A 183 -9.57 7.33 18.83
CA ALA A 183 -8.80 6.40 19.65
C ALA A 183 -8.68 6.87 21.11
N ILE A 184 -8.38 8.16 21.34
CA ILE A 184 -8.32 8.74 22.69
C ILE A 184 -9.68 8.67 23.39
N ALA A 185 -10.78 8.95 22.68
CA ALA A 185 -12.12 8.85 23.22
C ALA A 185 -12.48 7.41 23.64
N GLN A 186 -12.11 6.41 22.83
CA GLN A 186 -12.29 4.99 23.18
C GLN A 186 -11.46 4.58 24.40
N VAL A 187 -10.19 4.98 24.49
CA VAL A 187 -9.36 4.67 25.68
C VAL A 187 -9.97 5.29 26.94
N LYS A 188 -10.50 6.51 26.84
CA LYS A 188 -11.18 7.17 27.96
C LYS A 188 -12.47 6.45 28.37
N SER A 189 -13.29 6.00 27.43
CA SER A 189 -14.51 5.24 27.75
C SER A 189 -14.19 3.90 28.41
N ILE A 190 -13.16 3.18 27.94
CA ILE A 190 -12.67 1.96 28.58
C ILE A 190 -12.18 2.23 30.01
N GLY A 191 -11.44 3.33 30.23
CA GLY A 191 -10.98 3.72 31.56
C GLY A 191 -12.12 4.04 32.53
N LEU A 192 -13.17 4.71 32.04
CA LEU A 192 -14.38 4.98 32.82
C LEU A 192 -15.16 3.70 33.13
N ALA A 193 -15.34 2.83 32.13
CA ALA A 193 -15.98 1.52 32.31
C ALA A 193 -15.23 0.66 33.35
N LYS A 194 -13.89 0.69 33.35
CA LYS A 194 -13.08 -0.03 34.34
C LYS A 194 -13.26 0.52 35.76
N LYS A 195 -13.40 1.85 35.92
CA LYS A 195 -13.68 2.46 37.23
C LYS A 195 -15.08 2.11 37.72
N LEU A 196 -16.07 2.11 36.83
CA LEU A 196 -17.44 1.73 37.15
C LEU A 196 -17.53 0.26 37.56
N ALA A 197 -16.90 -0.63 36.78
CA ALA A 197 -16.82 -2.06 37.08
C ALA A 197 -16.06 -2.34 38.39
N ALA A 198 -15.03 -1.56 38.72
CA ALA A 198 -14.33 -1.69 40.00
C ALA A 198 -15.21 -1.29 41.19
N SER A 199 -15.99 -0.20 41.07
CA SER A 199 -16.93 0.22 42.11
C SER A 199 -18.11 -0.74 42.28
N GLU A 200 -18.61 -1.32 41.19
CA GLU A 200 -19.64 -2.37 41.27
C GLU A 200 -19.07 -3.67 41.83
N ALA A 201 -17.87 -4.08 41.44
CA ALA A 201 -17.22 -5.26 41.98
C ALA A 201 -16.98 -5.15 43.50
N GLU A 202 -16.74 -3.96 44.05
CA GLU A 202 -16.67 -3.75 45.51
C GLU A 202 -18.03 -3.93 46.20
N LEU A 203 -19.11 -3.54 45.55
CA LEU A 203 -20.49 -3.75 46.01
C LEU A 203 -20.90 -5.22 45.93
N PHE A 204 -20.53 -5.91 44.84
CA PHE A 204 -20.81 -7.33 44.65
C PHE A 204 -19.87 -8.26 45.42
N ALA A 205 -18.63 -7.87 45.71
CA ALA A 205 -17.73 -8.64 46.58
C ALA A 205 -18.26 -8.75 48.02
N LYS A 206 -19.16 -7.86 48.43
CA LYS A 206 -19.89 -7.95 49.70
C LYS A 206 -21.15 -8.82 49.60
N ALA A 207 -21.61 -9.15 48.40
CA ALA A 207 -22.72 -10.06 48.15
C ALA A 207 -22.17 -11.46 47.83
N GLU A 208 -22.17 -12.38 48.79
CA GLU A 208 -21.80 -13.80 48.60
C GLU A 208 -22.82 -14.59 47.73
N ALA A 209 -23.55 -13.91 46.85
CA ALA A 209 -24.52 -14.54 45.98
C ALA A 209 -23.78 -15.35 44.89
N ARG A 210 -24.15 -16.63 44.78
CA ARG A 210 -23.71 -17.52 43.70
C ARG A 210 -24.76 -17.53 42.61
N LEU A 211 -24.36 -17.24 41.38
CA LEU A 211 -25.23 -17.22 40.20
C LEU A 211 -24.86 -18.38 39.28
N LEU A 212 -25.82 -18.85 38.50
CA LEU A 212 -25.57 -19.86 37.47
C LEU A 212 -24.94 -19.15 36.26
N TYR A 213 -23.66 -19.43 36.00
CA TYR A 213 -22.94 -18.89 34.84
C TYR A 213 -22.32 -20.04 34.06
N ARG A 214 -22.68 -20.15 32.76
CA ARG A 214 -22.23 -21.22 31.86
C ARG A 214 -22.45 -22.65 32.41
N GLY A 215 -23.54 -22.84 33.16
CA GLY A 215 -23.91 -24.15 33.71
C GLY A 215 -23.29 -24.49 35.08
N GLU A 216 -22.46 -23.61 35.64
CA GLU A 216 -21.85 -23.80 36.97
C GLU A 216 -22.26 -22.66 37.93
N LYS A 217 -22.38 -22.98 39.23
CA LYS A 217 -22.67 -21.97 40.26
C LYS A 217 -21.37 -21.29 40.69
N THR A 218 -21.14 -20.08 40.21
CA THR A 218 -19.93 -19.30 40.49
C THR A 218 -20.25 -18.04 41.26
N LEU A 219 -19.23 -17.48 41.91
CA LEU A 219 -19.37 -16.21 42.65
C LEU A 219 -19.41 -15.05 41.67
N ILE A 220 -20.15 -13.99 42.00
CA ILE A 220 -20.29 -12.80 41.15
C ILE A 220 -18.94 -12.20 40.76
N ASN A 221 -18.01 -12.08 41.72
CA ASN A 221 -16.67 -11.55 41.48
C ASN A 221 -15.88 -12.39 40.46
N GLU A 222 -16.07 -13.71 40.45
CA GLU A 222 -15.42 -14.63 39.53
C GLU A 222 -16.02 -14.53 38.12
N ILE A 223 -17.35 -14.36 38.01
CA ILE A 223 -18.06 -14.11 36.73
C ILE A 223 -17.54 -12.83 36.06
N VAL A 224 -17.45 -11.73 36.83
CA VAL A 224 -16.97 -10.44 36.33
C VAL A 224 -15.49 -10.51 35.94
N ALA A 225 -14.65 -11.12 36.78
CA ALA A 225 -13.22 -11.25 36.53
C ALA A 225 -12.94 -12.11 35.28
N ASP A 226 -13.67 -13.21 35.11
CA ASP A 226 -13.57 -14.09 33.95
C ASP A 226 -14.00 -13.37 32.65
N THR A 227 -15.15 -12.69 32.67
CA THR A 227 -15.65 -11.91 31.53
C THR A 227 -14.66 -10.81 31.15
N ALA A 228 -14.20 -10.02 32.12
CA ALA A 228 -13.22 -8.96 31.89
C ALA A 228 -11.89 -9.50 31.32
N LYS A 229 -11.43 -10.66 31.78
CA LYS A 229 -10.21 -11.31 31.27
C LYS A 229 -10.37 -11.74 29.81
N ARG A 230 -11.52 -12.33 29.44
CA ARG A 230 -11.80 -12.75 28.06
C ARG A 230 -11.88 -11.55 27.12
N ILE A 231 -12.61 -10.51 27.51
CA ILE A 231 -12.70 -9.25 26.77
C ILE A 231 -11.30 -8.65 26.56
N ASN A 232 -10.50 -8.53 27.62
CA ASN A 232 -9.14 -7.97 27.50
C ASN A 232 -8.23 -8.80 26.59
N THR A 233 -8.31 -10.13 26.68
CA THR A 233 -7.47 -11.03 25.86
C THR A 233 -7.85 -10.93 24.39
N ARG A 234 -9.17 -10.85 24.08
CA ARG A 234 -9.69 -10.69 22.72
C ARG A 234 -9.39 -9.30 22.15
N MET A 235 -9.58 -8.25 22.94
CA MET A 235 -9.23 -6.87 22.56
C MET A 235 -7.74 -6.75 22.21
N ALA A 236 -6.86 -7.35 23.01
CA ALA A 236 -5.43 -7.35 22.72
C ALA A 236 -5.07 -8.13 21.44
N ALA A 237 -5.85 -9.15 21.07
CA ALA A 237 -5.68 -9.86 19.81
C ALA A 237 -6.14 -9.02 18.61
N MET A 238 -7.29 -8.34 18.70
CA MET A 238 -7.77 -7.40 17.68
C MET A 238 -6.75 -6.28 17.41
N MET A 239 -6.29 -5.61 18.47
CA MET A 239 -5.30 -4.52 18.31
C MET A 239 -3.98 -4.98 17.66
N LYS A 240 -3.56 -6.23 17.88
CA LYS A 240 -2.37 -6.78 17.19
C LYS A 240 -2.64 -7.02 15.70
N SER A 241 -3.84 -7.47 15.36
CA SER A 241 -4.27 -7.66 13.97
C SER A 241 -4.31 -6.33 13.22
N ASP A 242 -4.86 -5.28 13.83
CA ASP A 242 -4.89 -3.92 13.27
C ASP A 242 -3.49 -3.38 12.96
N ILE A 243 -2.57 -3.45 13.94
CA ILE A 243 -1.19 -3.00 13.77
C ILE A 243 -0.48 -3.81 12.67
N GLY A 244 -0.75 -5.12 12.59
CA GLY A 244 -0.25 -5.97 11.50
C GLY A 244 -0.82 -5.58 10.13
N GLY A 245 -2.10 -5.23 10.09
CA GLY A 245 -2.82 -4.78 8.90
C GLY A 245 -2.28 -3.48 8.32
N MET A 246 -1.84 -2.53 9.15
CA MET A 246 -1.24 -1.27 8.70
C MET A 246 0.00 -1.48 7.82
N VAL A 247 0.78 -2.54 8.06
CA VAL A 247 1.95 -2.89 7.22
C VAL A 247 1.51 -3.46 5.87
N GLY A 248 0.42 -4.23 5.84
CA GLY A 248 -0.17 -4.77 4.62
C GLY A 248 -0.82 -3.69 3.74
N GLN A 249 -1.40 -2.65 4.36
CA GLN A 249 -2.02 -1.51 3.67
C GLN A 249 -1.04 -0.68 2.83
N ALA A 250 0.26 -0.73 3.13
CA ALA A 250 1.28 0.01 2.41
C ALA A 250 1.58 -0.56 1.00
N ILE A 251 1.12 -1.77 0.69
CA ILE A 251 1.38 -2.43 -0.60
C ILE A 251 0.11 -2.34 -1.48
N PRO A 252 0.18 -1.77 -2.70
CA PRO A 252 -0.94 -1.77 -3.63
C PRO A 252 -1.46 -3.19 -3.90
N TYR A 253 -2.78 -3.37 -4.01
CA TYR A 253 -3.51 -4.64 -4.19
C TYR A 253 -3.51 -5.61 -2.99
N ILE A 254 -2.40 -5.73 -2.26
CA ILE A 254 -2.36 -6.51 -1.01
C ILE A 254 -3.08 -5.76 0.11
N GLY A 255 -3.01 -4.43 0.10
CA GLY A 255 -3.62 -3.57 1.11
C GLY A 255 -5.14 -3.67 1.18
N THR A 256 -5.82 -3.80 0.03
CA THR A 256 -7.28 -3.98 0.00
C THR A 256 -7.68 -5.34 0.58
N ALA A 257 -6.99 -6.42 0.22
CA ALA A 257 -7.23 -7.73 0.83
C ALA A 257 -6.93 -7.74 2.34
N ALA A 258 -5.87 -7.05 2.77
CA ALA A 258 -5.53 -6.90 4.19
C ALA A 258 -6.61 -6.14 4.97
N ILE A 259 -7.17 -5.06 4.41
CA ILE A 259 -8.26 -4.30 5.06
C ILE A 259 -9.49 -5.18 5.28
N VAL A 260 -9.94 -5.89 4.24
CA VAL A 260 -11.14 -6.74 4.35
C VAL A 260 -10.88 -7.91 5.30
N GLY A 261 -9.69 -8.51 5.28
CA GLY A 261 -9.31 -9.58 6.20
C GLY A 261 -9.31 -9.13 7.67
N VAL A 262 -8.71 -7.97 7.96
CA VAL A 262 -8.72 -7.39 9.31
C VAL A 262 -10.14 -7.04 9.75
N THR A 263 -10.95 -6.44 8.87
CA THR A 263 -12.34 -6.08 9.17
C THR A 263 -13.21 -7.31 9.44
N ALA A 264 -13.04 -8.39 8.67
CA ALA A 264 -13.76 -9.65 8.91
C ALA A 264 -13.35 -10.29 10.25
N TYR A 265 -12.05 -10.22 10.59
CA TYR A 265 -11.56 -10.67 11.88
C TYR A 265 -12.15 -9.85 13.03
N ASP A 266 -12.21 -8.52 12.91
CA ASP A 266 -12.77 -7.63 13.92
C ASP A 266 -14.27 -7.86 14.13
N LEU A 267 -15.03 -8.07 13.05
CA LEU A 267 -16.45 -8.43 13.14
C LEU A 267 -16.65 -9.74 13.91
N ASN A 268 -15.86 -10.77 13.59
CA ASN A 268 -15.93 -12.05 14.30
C ASN A 268 -15.57 -11.89 15.79
N ALA A 269 -14.50 -11.18 16.09
CA ALA A 269 -14.06 -10.94 17.46
C ALA A 269 -15.07 -10.09 18.27
N SER A 270 -15.71 -9.12 17.62
CA SER A 270 -16.78 -8.31 18.21
C SER A 270 -18.01 -9.16 18.54
N CYS A 271 -18.41 -10.07 17.66
CA CYS A 271 -19.50 -11.02 17.91
C CYS A 271 -19.23 -11.91 19.11
N GLU A 272 -18.02 -12.43 19.20
CA GLU A 272 -17.58 -13.24 20.33
C GLU A 272 -17.57 -12.44 21.64
N MET A 273 -17.15 -11.16 21.62
CA MET A 273 -17.21 -10.28 22.78
C MET A 273 -18.66 -10.04 23.25
N MET A 274 -19.59 -9.85 22.32
CA MET A 274 -21.00 -9.67 22.67
C MET A 274 -21.64 -10.93 23.24
N LYS A 275 -21.22 -12.14 22.81
CA LYS A 275 -21.65 -13.40 23.44
C LYS A 275 -21.17 -13.51 24.89
N ASP A 276 -19.94 -13.07 25.18
CA ASP A 276 -19.43 -13.04 26.55
C ASP A 276 -20.24 -12.09 27.44
N LEU A 277 -20.59 -10.90 26.92
CA LEU A 277 -21.45 -9.94 27.61
C LEU A 277 -22.86 -10.48 27.82
N HIS A 278 -23.43 -11.18 26.82
CA HIS A 278 -24.74 -11.80 26.93
C HIS A 278 -24.76 -12.92 27.98
N ALA A 279 -23.73 -13.78 28.02
CA ALA A 279 -23.62 -14.83 29.05
C ALA A 279 -23.55 -14.23 30.47
N MET A 280 -22.90 -13.06 30.61
CA MET A 280 -22.87 -12.31 31.87
C MET A 280 -24.24 -11.71 32.20
N ASP A 281 -24.92 -11.11 31.22
CA ASP A 281 -26.26 -10.52 31.37
C ASP A 281 -27.31 -11.56 31.80
N VAL A 282 -27.33 -12.74 31.16
CA VAL A 282 -28.18 -13.87 31.54
C VAL A 282 -27.95 -14.29 32.99
N ALA A 283 -26.70 -14.27 33.46
CA ALA A 283 -26.38 -14.66 34.83
C ALA A 283 -26.90 -13.64 35.85
N PHE A 284 -26.90 -12.34 35.51
CA PHE A 284 -27.37 -11.27 36.40
C PHE A 284 -28.87 -10.98 36.30
N ASN A 285 -29.47 -11.16 35.13
CA ASN A 285 -30.84 -10.73 34.83
C ASN A 285 -31.58 -11.76 33.96
N PRO A 286 -31.86 -12.97 34.49
CA PRO A 286 -32.40 -14.07 33.70
C PRO A 286 -33.79 -13.79 33.12
N GLU A 287 -34.58 -12.90 33.74
CA GLU A 287 -35.92 -12.50 33.26
C GLU A 287 -35.89 -11.54 32.05
N HIS A 288 -34.78 -10.81 31.83
CA HIS A 288 -34.67 -9.76 30.81
C HIS A 288 -33.55 -10.02 29.80
N ALA A 289 -33.05 -11.25 29.73
CA ALA A 289 -31.95 -11.60 28.83
C ALA A 289 -32.32 -11.31 27.36
N ILE A 290 -31.51 -10.47 26.72
CA ILE A 290 -31.62 -10.14 25.28
C ILE A 290 -31.46 -11.44 24.46
N ASP A 291 -32.27 -11.70 23.44
CA ASP A 291 -32.16 -12.95 22.67
C ASP A 291 -30.76 -13.11 22.05
N SER A 292 -30.06 -14.19 22.42
CA SER A 292 -28.75 -14.59 21.90
C SER A 292 -28.64 -14.59 20.37
N ARG A 293 -29.75 -14.70 19.64
CA ARG A 293 -29.81 -14.70 18.18
C ARG A 293 -29.73 -13.30 17.54
N GLU A 294 -30.07 -12.24 18.27
CA GLU A 294 -29.96 -10.85 17.76
C GLU A 294 -28.53 -10.32 17.81
N VAL A 295 -27.70 -10.91 18.67
CA VAL A 295 -26.40 -10.35 19.05
C VAL A 295 -25.41 -10.25 17.87
N CYS A 296 -25.57 -11.08 16.84
CA CYS A 296 -24.79 -10.96 15.61
C CYS A 296 -25.53 -11.50 14.39
N GLY A 297 -26.76 -11.04 14.12
CA GLY A 297 -27.59 -11.46 12.98
C GLY A 297 -27.00 -11.28 11.56
N MET A 298 -25.67 -11.13 11.44
CA MET A 298 -24.91 -11.04 10.20
C MET A 298 -24.06 -12.30 9.99
N ARG A 299 -24.09 -12.84 8.77
CA ARG A 299 -23.18 -13.91 8.35
C ARG A 299 -21.79 -13.29 8.16
N VAL A 300 -20.84 -13.63 9.04
CA VAL A 300 -19.43 -13.25 8.87
C VAL A 300 -18.92 -13.98 7.63
N PRO A 301 -18.43 -13.27 6.60
CA PRO A 301 -17.91 -13.90 5.38
C PRO A 301 -16.65 -14.70 5.70
N THR A 302 -16.43 -15.83 5.02
CA THR A 302 -15.23 -16.65 5.26
C THR A 302 -13.98 -16.01 4.65
N VAL A 303 -12.80 -16.45 5.08
CA VAL A 303 -11.53 -15.93 4.56
C VAL A 303 -11.43 -16.15 3.05
N GLU A 304 -11.95 -17.26 2.56
CA GLU A 304 -12.00 -17.60 1.14
C GLU A 304 -13.00 -16.71 0.38
N GLU A 305 -14.19 -16.47 0.93
CA GLU A 305 -15.19 -15.56 0.34
C GLU A 305 -14.65 -14.12 0.26
N VAL A 306 -13.92 -13.68 1.29
CA VAL A 306 -13.24 -12.39 1.32
C VAL A 306 -12.09 -12.33 0.32
N ALA A 307 -11.27 -13.38 0.23
CA ALA A 307 -10.16 -13.45 -0.70
C ALA A 307 -10.64 -13.47 -2.16
N ASP A 308 -11.68 -14.23 -2.47
CA ASP A 308 -12.30 -14.28 -3.79
C ASP A 308 -12.96 -12.94 -4.16
N ALA A 309 -13.65 -12.30 -3.22
CA ALA A 309 -14.23 -10.96 -3.44
C ALA A 309 -13.14 -9.90 -3.66
N ALA A 310 -12.05 -9.95 -2.88
CA ALA A 310 -10.90 -9.07 -3.04
C ALA A 310 -10.18 -9.32 -4.37
N TRP A 311 -10.02 -10.58 -4.77
CA TRP A 311 -9.40 -10.97 -6.03
C TRP A 311 -10.23 -10.52 -7.24
N LYS A 312 -11.54 -10.78 -7.23
CA LYS A 312 -12.46 -10.29 -8.27
C LYS A 312 -12.39 -8.77 -8.41
N SER A 313 -12.50 -8.05 -7.30
CA SER A 313 -12.38 -6.58 -7.25
C SER A 313 -11.04 -6.09 -7.82
N ALA A 314 -9.93 -6.72 -7.43
CA ALA A 314 -8.59 -6.39 -7.91
C ALA A 314 -8.43 -6.66 -9.41
N THR A 315 -9.01 -7.75 -9.93
CA THR A 315 -8.97 -8.05 -11.36
C THR A 315 -9.82 -7.07 -12.18
N GLU A 316 -11.02 -6.69 -11.71
CA GLU A 316 -11.89 -5.74 -12.41
C GLU A 316 -11.28 -4.33 -12.47
N THR A 317 -10.73 -3.86 -11.35
CA THR A 317 -10.00 -2.57 -11.30
C THR A 317 -8.68 -2.62 -12.06
N GLY A 318 -7.98 -3.76 -12.07
CA GLY A 318 -6.76 -3.98 -12.85
C GLY A 318 -7.00 -3.90 -14.36
N HIS A 319 -8.13 -4.44 -14.85
CA HIS A 319 -8.52 -4.29 -16.25
C HIS A 319 -8.87 -2.84 -16.58
N ALA A 320 -9.65 -2.16 -15.73
CA ALA A 320 -9.98 -0.75 -15.92
C ALA A 320 -8.73 0.15 -15.92
N ALA A 321 -7.73 -0.12 -15.06
CA ALA A 321 -6.47 0.61 -15.02
C ALA A 321 -5.58 0.32 -16.24
N TYR A 322 -5.51 -0.92 -16.69
CA TYR A 322 -4.77 -1.31 -17.90
C TYR A 322 -5.40 -0.72 -19.17
N ASP A 323 -6.73 -0.67 -19.25
CA ASP A 323 -7.46 -0.06 -20.36
C ASP A 323 -7.26 1.46 -20.38
N TRP A 324 -7.21 2.09 -19.20
CA TRP A 324 -6.90 3.52 -19.07
C TRP A 324 -5.46 3.84 -19.49
N THR A 325 -4.47 3.04 -19.10
CA THR A 325 -3.07 3.27 -19.47
C THR A 325 -2.81 2.99 -20.95
N THR A 326 -3.45 1.99 -21.53
CA THR A 326 -3.27 1.67 -22.97
C THR A 326 -4.09 2.55 -23.89
N GLY A 327 -5.23 3.07 -23.45
CA GLY A 327 -6.03 4.08 -24.15
C GLY A 327 -5.42 5.48 -24.13
N PHE A 328 -4.58 5.82 -23.14
CA PHE A 328 -3.90 7.12 -23.06
C PHE A 328 -2.74 7.27 -24.06
N PHE A 329 -2.20 6.15 -24.58
CA PHE A 329 -1.07 6.15 -25.54
C PHE A 329 -1.50 5.85 -26.99
N ARG A 330 -2.79 5.88 -27.29
CA ARG A 330 -3.33 5.71 -28.64
C ARG A 330 -4.09 6.98 -29.07
#